data_AF-A0A641RZG1-F1
#
_entry.id   AF-A0A641RZG1-F1
#
_cell.length_a   1.000
_cell.length_b   1.000
_cell.length_c   1.000
_cell.angle_alpha   90.00
_cell.angle_beta   90.00
_cell.angle_gamma   90.00
#
_symmetry.space_group_name_H-M   'P 1'
#
loop_
_entity.id
_entity.type
_entity.pdbx_description
1 polymer ?
#
loop_
_entity_poly.entity_id
_entity_poly.type
_entity_poly.pdbx_seq_one_letter_code
_entity_poly.pdbx_strand_id
1 'polypeptide(L)'
;PHPTPYLHGAAMIIKREVIEKIGIMPEIFFLYYEELDWSTSMTRAGYELWYEPRCTVFHKESQSTGQLSKLRTYFLTRNRLLYARRNMKGMERLMSVLYQSTIAAGKNGLSFAFKGRFDLFCATYYGVCTGLFMSSSDTNNSTLKKL
;
A
#
# COMPACT_ATOMS: atom_id res chain seq x y z
N PRO A 1 7.18 20.41 -15.56
CA PRO A 1 7.81 19.35 -14.73
C PRO A 1 8.11 19.90 -13.33
N HIS A 2 7.84 19.11 -12.29
CA HIS A 2 8.15 19.51 -10.91
C HIS A 2 8.44 18.29 -10.03
N PRO A 3 9.12 18.47 -8.89
CA PRO A 3 9.35 17.40 -7.93
C PRO A 3 8.04 16.89 -7.33
N THR A 4 8.00 15.61 -6.95
CA THR A 4 6.86 14.96 -6.29
C THR A 4 7.36 14.08 -5.15
N PRO A 5 6.61 13.93 -4.04
CA PRO A 5 7.02 13.03 -2.96
C PRO A 5 6.93 11.54 -3.32
N TYR A 6 6.18 11.15 -4.35
CA TYR A 6 6.05 9.76 -4.79
C TYR A 6 5.66 9.65 -6.27
N LEU A 7 5.93 8.48 -6.84
CA LEU A 7 5.57 8.10 -8.21
C LEU A 7 4.31 7.22 -8.22
N HIS A 8 3.60 7.19 -9.35
CA HIS A 8 2.42 6.35 -9.54
C HIS A 8 2.75 5.07 -10.34
N GLY A 9 2.32 3.92 -9.80
CA GLY A 9 2.46 2.58 -10.40
C GLY A 9 2.06 2.48 -11.87
N ALA A 10 0.99 3.20 -12.25
CA ALA A 10 0.36 3.07 -13.57
C ALA A 10 1.24 3.53 -14.74
N ALA A 11 2.13 4.49 -14.52
CA ALA A 11 3.03 5.01 -15.53
C ALA A 11 4.25 5.64 -14.86
N MET A 12 5.38 4.95 -14.89
CA MET A 12 6.65 5.44 -14.38
C MET A 12 7.81 5.02 -15.28
N ILE A 13 8.85 5.85 -15.33
CA ILE A 13 10.11 5.54 -16.00
C ILE A 13 11.19 5.63 -14.93
N ILE A 14 11.92 4.54 -14.73
CA ILE A 14 12.98 4.43 -13.72
C ILE A 14 14.29 4.12 -14.42
N LYS A 15 15.36 4.83 -14.04
CA LYS A 15 16.70 4.53 -14.55
C LYS A 15 17.16 3.18 -14.02
N ARG A 16 17.83 2.40 -14.87
CA ARG A 16 18.42 1.11 -14.49
C ARG A 16 19.32 1.20 -13.24
N GLU A 17 20.14 2.24 -13.14
CA GLU A 17 21.03 2.48 -12.00
C GLU A 17 20.29 2.57 -10.66
N VAL A 18 19.05 3.08 -10.66
CA VAL A 18 18.23 3.18 -9.44
C VAL A 18 17.84 1.78 -8.98
N ILE A 19 17.41 0.92 -9.91
CA ILE A 19 17.02 -0.47 -9.63
C ILE A 19 18.22 -1.26 -9.11
N GLU A 20 19.39 -1.10 -9.73
CA GLU A 20 20.64 -1.75 -9.29
C GLU A 20 21.04 -1.30 -7.88
N LYS A 21 20.76 -0.04 -7.50
CA LYS A 21 21.11 0.50 -6.19
C LYS A 21 20.13 0.15 -5.07
N ILE A 22 18.82 0.23 -5.30
CA ILE A 22 17.80 0.08 -4.24
C ILE A 22 17.02 -1.24 -4.32
N GLY A 23 17.20 -2.00 -5.39
CA GLY A 23 16.45 -3.20 -5.69
C GLY A 23 15.15 -2.93 -6.46
N ILE A 24 14.48 -4.03 -6.83
CA ILE A 24 13.19 -4.01 -7.51
C ILE A 24 12.05 -3.55 -6.60
N MET A 25 10.92 -3.20 -7.20
CA MET A 25 9.70 -2.83 -6.49
C MET A 25 9.27 -3.96 -5.52
N PRO A 26 8.90 -3.67 -4.27
CA PRO A 26 8.76 -4.68 -3.23
C PRO A 26 7.49 -5.53 -3.41
N GLU A 27 7.67 -6.79 -3.82
CA GLU A 27 6.59 -7.75 -4.08
C GLU A 27 5.75 -8.13 -2.85
N ILE A 28 6.27 -7.89 -1.64
CA ILE A 28 5.57 -8.12 -0.39
C ILE A 28 4.20 -7.41 -0.35
N PHE A 29 4.08 -6.24 -0.99
CA PHE A 29 2.83 -5.50 -1.04
C PHE A 29 1.79 -6.16 -1.96
N PHE A 30 2.25 -6.79 -3.05
CA PHE A 30 1.48 -7.31 -4.19
C PHE A 30 0.64 -6.26 -4.94
N LEU A 31 -0.16 -5.47 -4.22
CA LEU A 31 -1.04 -4.45 -4.77
C LEU A 31 -1.26 -3.32 -3.75
N TYR A 32 -1.17 -2.08 -4.22
CA TYR A 32 -1.20 -0.85 -3.43
C TYR A 32 -0.03 -0.70 -2.45
N TYR A 33 0.60 0.48 -2.45
CA TYR A 33 1.73 0.90 -1.60
C TYR A 33 3.10 0.36 -2.02
N GLU A 34 3.20 -0.58 -2.97
CA GLU A 34 4.47 -1.01 -3.55
C GLU A 34 5.25 0.16 -4.13
N GLU A 35 4.59 1.03 -4.90
CA GLU A 35 5.22 2.18 -5.54
C GLU A 35 5.58 3.27 -4.53
N LEU A 36 4.82 3.37 -3.43
CA LEU A 36 5.08 4.34 -2.36
C LEU A 36 6.28 3.91 -1.49
N ASP A 37 6.38 2.62 -1.13
CA ASP A 37 7.54 2.05 -0.44
C ASP A 37 8.80 2.18 -1.30
N TRP A 38 8.66 1.95 -2.61
CA TRP A 38 9.77 2.09 -3.56
C TRP A 38 10.19 3.56 -3.74
N SER A 39 9.24 4.48 -3.85
CA SER A 39 9.50 5.95 -3.88
C SER A 39 10.23 6.42 -2.62
N THR A 40 9.83 5.90 -1.45
CA THR A 40 10.51 6.18 -0.18
C THR A 40 11.95 5.68 -0.19
N SER A 41 12.18 4.49 -0.75
CA SER A 41 13.52 3.90 -0.88
C SER A 41 14.41 4.70 -1.86
N MET A 42 13.85 5.16 -2.99
CA MET A 42 14.54 6.05 -3.93
C MET A 42 14.96 7.36 -3.25
N THR A 43 14.03 8.00 -2.52
CA THR A 43 14.29 9.26 -1.81
C THR A 43 15.39 9.08 -0.75
N ARG A 44 15.35 7.98 0.02
CA ARG A 44 16.41 7.65 1.00
C ARG A 44 17.77 7.40 0.37
N ALA A 45 17.80 6.92 -0.87
CA ALA A 45 19.02 6.71 -1.63
C ALA A 45 19.55 7.99 -2.31
N GLY A 46 18.88 9.13 -2.10
CA GLY A 46 19.28 10.44 -2.60
C GLY A 46 18.75 10.79 -4.00
N TYR A 47 17.80 10.03 -4.53
CA TYR A 47 17.16 10.34 -5.81
C TYR A 47 15.98 11.30 -5.63
N GLU A 48 15.83 12.20 -6.59
CA GLU A 48 14.66 13.06 -6.71
C GLU A 48 13.62 12.42 -7.63
N LEU A 49 12.34 12.56 -7.27
CA LEU A 49 11.22 12.03 -8.03
C LEU A 49 10.50 13.19 -8.73
N TRP A 50 10.17 13.01 -10.01
CA TRP A 50 9.64 14.08 -10.85
C TRP A 50 8.33 13.68 -11.51
N TYR A 51 7.41 14.65 -11.60
CA TYR A 51 6.19 14.57 -12.39
C TYR A 51 6.33 15.37 -13.68
N GLU A 52 5.96 14.76 -14.82
CA GLU A 52 5.97 15.36 -16.15
C GLU A 52 4.53 15.58 -16.66
N PRO A 53 3.98 16.80 -16.56
CA PRO A 53 2.61 17.08 -17.00
C PRO A 53 2.41 17.02 -18.52
N ARG A 54 3.49 17.08 -19.32
CA ARG A 54 3.40 17.00 -20.79
C ARG A 54 3.15 15.58 -21.30
N CYS A 55 3.34 14.57 -20.46
CA CYS A 55 3.11 13.16 -20.79
C CYS A 55 1.83 12.69 -20.09
N THR A 56 0.74 12.50 -20.85
CA THR A 56 -0.54 12.06 -20.29
C THR A 56 -0.80 10.58 -20.60
N VAL A 57 -1.08 9.80 -19.57
CA VAL A 57 -1.50 8.39 -19.68
C VAL A 57 -2.87 8.24 -19.01
N PHE A 58 -3.85 7.69 -19.74
CA PHE A 58 -5.18 7.40 -19.21
C PHE A 58 -5.20 6.01 -18.58
N HIS A 59 -5.45 5.95 -17.27
CA HIS A 59 -5.56 4.70 -16.52
C HIS A 59 -6.98 4.51 -16.02
N LYS A 60 -7.60 3.38 -16.38
CA LYS A 60 -8.91 2.99 -15.85
C LYS A 60 -8.74 2.37 -14.47
N GLU A 61 -8.81 3.20 -13.43
CA GLU A 61 -8.56 2.79 -12.06
C GLU A 61 -9.51 1.68 -11.60
N SER A 62 -8.97 0.72 -10.84
CA SER A 62 -9.72 -0.37 -10.18
C SER A 62 -10.52 -1.28 -11.12
N GLN A 63 -10.21 -1.35 -12.41
CA GLN A 63 -10.87 -2.29 -13.35
C GLN A 63 -10.68 -3.74 -12.93
N SER A 64 -9.45 -4.15 -12.59
CA SER A 64 -9.13 -5.53 -12.23
C SER A 64 -9.57 -5.89 -10.81
N THR A 65 -9.64 -4.91 -9.90
CA THR A 65 -9.81 -5.14 -8.46
C THR A 65 -11.21 -4.80 -7.97
N GLY A 66 -11.94 -3.95 -8.69
CA GLY A 66 -13.20 -3.35 -8.23
C GLY A 66 -13.00 -2.24 -7.18
N GLN A 67 -13.86 -1.22 -7.19
CA GLN A 67 -13.77 -0.06 -6.30
C GLN A 67 -14.13 -0.40 -4.84
N LEU A 68 -14.96 -1.41 -4.58
CA LEU A 68 -15.41 -1.78 -3.23
C LEU A 68 -15.38 -3.31 -3.01
N SER A 69 -14.23 -3.92 -3.34
CA SER A 69 -13.99 -5.35 -3.20
C SER A 69 -13.29 -5.73 -1.91
N LYS A 70 -13.42 -7.01 -1.53
CA LYS A 70 -12.68 -7.61 -0.41
C LYS A 70 -11.18 -7.47 -0.59
N LEU A 71 -10.69 -7.79 -1.80
CA LEU A 71 -9.29 -7.71 -2.18
C LEU A 71 -8.72 -6.31 -1.93
N ARG A 72 -9.41 -5.27 -2.43
CA ARG A 72 -8.98 -3.88 -2.26
C ARG A 72 -8.98 -3.46 -0.80
N THR A 73 -10.05 -3.76 -0.07
CA THR A 73 -10.15 -3.42 1.36
C THR A 73 -9.06 -4.08 2.18
N TYR A 74 -8.79 -5.37 1.92
CA TYR A 74 -7.74 -6.12 2.58
C TYR A 74 -6.36 -5.51 2.32
N PHE A 75 -5.96 -5.38 1.05
CA PHE A 75 -4.61 -4.92 0.71
C PHE A 75 -4.38 -3.47 1.12
N LEU A 76 -5.35 -2.57 0.94
CA LEU A 76 -5.19 -1.19 1.44
C LEU A 76 -5.04 -1.12 2.96
N THR A 77 -5.76 -1.96 3.71
CA THR A 77 -5.68 -1.97 5.18
C THR A 77 -4.34 -2.55 5.65
N ARG A 78 -3.99 -3.74 5.13
CA ARG A 78 -2.73 -4.43 5.43
C ARG A 78 -1.52 -3.56 5.06
N ASN A 79 -1.51 -3.02 3.85
CA ASN A 79 -0.32 -2.41 3.27
C ASN A 79 -0.02 -1.04 3.87
N ARG A 80 -1.04 -0.31 4.35
CA ARG A 80 -0.83 0.90 5.15
C ARG A 80 -0.04 0.63 6.43
N LEU A 81 -0.38 -0.44 7.13
CA LEU A 81 0.31 -0.85 8.35
C LEU A 81 1.72 -1.35 8.04
N LEU A 82 1.86 -2.15 6.98
CA LEU A 82 3.16 -2.64 6.52
C LEU A 82 4.10 -1.49 6.14
N TYR A 83 3.59 -0.50 5.39
CA TYR A 83 4.34 0.70 5.03
C TYR A 83 4.79 1.47 6.27
N ALA A 84 3.92 1.69 7.25
CA ALA A 84 4.28 2.35 8.50
C ALA A 84 5.38 1.59 9.25
N ARG A 85 5.29 0.26 9.33
CA ARG A 85 6.30 -0.59 9.99
C ARG A 85 7.66 -0.52 9.28
N ARG A 86 7.68 -0.51 7.95
CA ARG A 86 8.89 -0.46 7.12
C ARG A 86 9.54 0.92 7.10
N ASN A 87 8.74 1.98 7.06
CA ASN A 87 9.24 3.32 6.73
C ASN A 87 9.22 4.33 7.87
N MET A 88 8.44 4.13 8.93
CA MET A 88 8.42 5.04 10.09
C MET A 88 9.27 4.47 11.23
N LYS A 89 9.70 5.29 12.18
CA LYS A 89 10.48 4.86 13.36
C LYS A 89 9.91 5.49 14.64
N GLY A 90 10.22 4.88 15.80
CA GLY A 90 9.87 5.42 17.11
C GLY A 90 8.38 5.72 17.28
N MET A 91 8.09 6.91 17.82
CA MET A 91 6.72 7.35 18.11
C MET A 91 5.86 7.51 16.86
N GLU A 92 6.42 7.96 15.74
CA GLU A 92 5.67 8.08 14.48
C GLU A 92 5.11 6.74 14.02
N ARG A 93 5.93 5.68 14.10
CA ARG A 93 5.47 4.32 13.79
C ARG A 93 4.37 3.89 14.74
N LEU A 94 4.57 4.08 16.04
CA LEU A 94 3.60 3.68 17.06
C LEU A 94 2.25 4.38 16.85
N MET A 95 2.26 5.71 16.72
CA MET A 95 1.05 6.51 16.51
C MET A 95 0.34 6.15 15.20
N SER A 96 1.10 5.96 14.12
CA SER A 96 0.56 5.53 12.83
C SER A 96 -0.11 4.17 12.92
N VAL A 97 0.54 3.20 13.57
CA VAL A 97 0.00 1.86 13.79
C VAL A 97 -1.26 1.89 14.66
N LEU A 98 -1.25 2.63 15.78
CA LEU A 98 -2.40 2.77 16.67
C LEU A 98 -3.57 3.42 15.94
N TYR A 99 -3.34 4.56 15.27
CA TYR A 99 -4.37 5.26 14.51
C TYR A 99 -5.01 4.38 13.44
N GLN A 100 -4.19 3.67 12.67
CA GLN A 100 -4.68 2.82 11.58
C GLN A 100 -5.44 1.60 12.10
N SER A 101 -4.95 0.96 13.16
CA SER A 101 -5.54 -0.27 13.72
C SER A 101 -6.80 0.00 14.54
N THR A 102 -6.94 1.18 15.13
CA THR A 102 -8.09 1.54 15.99
C THR A 102 -9.07 2.46 15.28
N ILE A 103 -8.66 3.69 14.98
CA ILE A 103 -9.56 4.73 14.45
C ILE A 103 -9.92 4.44 13.01
N ALA A 104 -8.93 4.23 12.13
CA ALA A 104 -9.19 4.04 10.70
C ALA A 104 -9.91 2.71 10.43
N ALA A 105 -9.38 1.60 10.94
CA ALA A 105 -10.01 0.28 10.81
C ALA A 105 -11.36 0.21 11.52
N GLY A 106 -11.49 0.79 12.71
CA GLY A 106 -12.75 0.83 13.46
C GLY A 106 -13.83 1.62 12.73
N LYS A 107 -13.53 2.82 12.24
CA LYS A 107 -14.47 3.64 11.46
C LYS A 107 -14.94 2.91 10.19
N ASN A 108 -14.00 2.36 9.41
CA ASN A 108 -14.32 1.66 8.17
C ASN A 108 -15.09 0.37 8.44
N GLY A 109 -14.64 -0.43 9.41
CA GLY A 109 -15.29 -1.66 9.85
C GLY A 109 -16.74 -1.40 10.27
N LEU A 110 -16.97 -0.48 11.22
CA LEU A 110 -18.32 -0.13 11.67
C LEU A 110 -19.19 0.35 10.49
N SER A 111 -18.66 1.19 9.61
CA SER A 111 -19.40 1.63 8.42
C SER A 111 -19.81 0.45 7.51
N PHE A 112 -18.92 -0.52 7.30
CA PHE A 112 -19.25 -1.72 6.53
C PHE A 112 -20.27 -2.62 7.23
N ALA A 113 -20.16 -2.79 8.54
CA ALA A 113 -21.12 -3.55 9.34
C ALA A 113 -22.53 -2.94 9.25
N PHE A 114 -22.65 -1.62 9.42
CA PHE A 114 -23.95 -0.93 9.28
C PHE A 114 -24.54 -1.01 7.87
N LYS A 115 -23.69 -1.15 6.84
CA LYS A 115 -24.12 -1.35 5.44
C LYS A 115 -24.36 -2.83 5.10
N GLY A 116 -24.31 -3.74 6.07
CA GLY A 116 -24.47 -5.19 5.87
C GLY A 116 -23.31 -5.85 5.10
N ARG A 117 -22.20 -5.13 4.88
CA ARG A 117 -20.99 -5.60 4.17
C ARG A 117 -20.01 -6.28 5.12
N PHE A 118 -20.46 -7.34 5.80
CA PHE A 118 -19.64 -8.11 6.73
C PHE A 118 -18.39 -8.71 6.07
N ASP A 119 -18.48 -8.94 4.77
CA ASP A 119 -17.40 -9.39 3.92
C ASP A 119 -16.21 -8.41 3.91
N LEU A 120 -16.48 -7.10 3.85
CA LEU A 120 -15.47 -6.04 3.92
C LEU A 120 -15.04 -5.74 5.35
N PHE A 121 -15.96 -5.88 6.32
CA PHE A 121 -15.64 -5.83 7.74
C PHE A 121 -14.54 -6.85 8.06
N CYS A 122 -14.78 -8.13 7.75
CA CYS A 122 -13.81 -9.20 7.97
C CYS A 122 -12.49 -8.94 7.22
N ALA A 123 -12.55 -8.48 5.97
CA ALA A 123 -11.36 -8.11 5.20
C ALA A 123 -10.54 -7.00 5.87
N THR A 124 -11.20 -6.02 6.50
CA THR A 124 -10.53 -4.92 7.22
C THR A 124 -9.76 -5.47 8.42
N TYR A 125 -10.40 -6.23 9.32
CA TYR A 125 -9.73 -6.74 10.52
C TYR A 125 -8.70 -7.83 10.20
N TYR A 126 -8.94 -8.64 9.16
CA TYR A 126 -7.93 -9.56 8.65
C TYR A 126 -6.72 -8.80 8.07
N GLY A 127 -6.95 -7.69 7.38
CA GLY A 127 -5.93 -6.76 6.93
C GLY A 127 -5.13 -6.16 8.09
N VAL A 128 -5.78 -5.78 9.19
CA VAL A 128 -5.08 -5.29 10.39
C VAL A 128 -4.17 -6.36 10.98
N CYS A 129 -4.70 -7.56 11.26
CA CYS A 129 -3.91 -8.65 11.83
C CYS A 129 -2.70 -9.00 10.96
N THR A 130 -2.91 -9.15 9.65
CA THR A 130 -1.80 -9.44 8.74
C THR A 130 -0.83 -8.27 8.61
N GLY A 131 -1.29 -7.02 8.56
CA GLY A 131 -0.43 -5.85 8.52
C GLY A 131 0.50 -5.73 9.74
N LEU A 132 0.02 -6.14 10.92
CA LEU A 132 0.79 -6.10 12.17
C LEU A 132 1.77 -7.28 12.34
N PHE A 133 1.37 -8.49 11.92
CA PHE A 133 2.07 -9.72 12.31
C PHE A 133 2.70 -10.50 11.16
N MET A 134 2.35 -10.22 9.91
CA MET A 134 2.86 -10.98 8.77
C MET A 134 4.36 -10.72 8.58
N SER A 135 5.09 -11.81 8.30
CA SER A 135 6.53 -11.78 8.07
C SER A 135 6.85 -11.28 6.67
N SER A 136 8.05 -10.73 6.48
CA SER A 136 8.55 -10.28 5.18
C SER A 136 8.65 -11.38 4.12
N SER A 137 8.62 -12.64 4.55
CA SER A 137 8.80 -13.86 3.75
C SER A 137 7.50 -14.52 3.30
N ASP A 138 6.34 -14.06 3.79
CA ASP A 138 5.06 -14.71 3.48
C ASP A 138 4.59 -14.34 2.07
N THR A 139 4.69 -15.31 1.16
CA THR A 139 4.25 -15.16 -0.23
C THR A 139 2.72 -15.29 -0.31
N ASN A 140 2.09 -14.35 -1.04
CA ASN A 140 0.65 -14.03 -1.04
C ASN A 140 -0.33 -15.16 -1.44
N ASN A 141 0.15 -16.36 -1.78
CA ASN A 141 -0.64 -17.37 -2.48
C ASN A 141 -1.74 -18.01 -1.61
N SER A 142 -1.54 -18.11 -0.30
CA SER A 142 -2.57 -18.62 0.62
C SER A 142 -3.62 -17.56 0.98
N THR A 143 -3.22 -16.30 1.00
CA THR A 143 -4.07 -15.13 1.27
C THR A 143 -5.03 -14.85 0.11
N LEU A 144 -4.54 -14.92 -1.14
CA LEU A 144 -5.36 -14.70 -2.33
C LEU A 144 -6.51 -15.71 -2.45
N LYS A 145 -6.32 -16.96 -2.00
CA LYS A 145 -7.39 -17.98 -1.98
C LYS A 145 -8.51 -17.68 -0.98
N LYS A 146 -8.29 -16.78 -0.01
CA LYS A 146 -9.25 -16.41 1.04
C LYS A 146 -10.05 -15.13 0.71
N LEU A 147 -9.69 -14.42 -0.36
CA LEU A 147 -10.24 -13.12 -0.76
C LEU A 147 -11.14 -13.25 -1.98
#